data_AF-L1N3J3-F1
#
_entry.id   AF-L1N3J3-F1
#
_cell.length_a   1.000
_cell.length_b   1.000
_cell.length_c   1.000
_cell.angle_alpha   90.00
_cell.angle_beta   90.00
_cell.angle_gamma   90.00
#
_symmetry.space_group_name_H-M   'P 1'
#
loop_
_entity.id
_entity.type
_entity.pdbx_description
1 polymer ?
#
loop_
_entity_poly.entity_id
_entity_poly.type
_entity_poly.pdbx_seq_one_letter_code
_entity_poly.pdbx_strand_id
1 'polypeptide(L)'
;KSKKAVIEAMNDGRVRVLFGSTSMLGTGVNAQQRAVAVHHLDTPWRPSDLAQRDGRAVRKGNEIARRYADNKVDVIIYAVEKSLDSYKFNLLHCKQTFISQ
;
A
#
# COMPACT_ATOMS: atom_id res chain seq x y z
N LYS A 1 7.80 -13.40 18.51
CA LYS A 1 8.40 -14.32 17.50
C LYS A 1 7.65 -14.35 16.15
N SER A 2 6.38 -13.94 16.06
CA SER A 2 5.55 -14.13 14.85
C SER A 2 5.80 -13.15 13.69
N LYS A 3 5.99 -11.84 13.94
CA LYS A 3 6.06 -10.81 12.89
C LYS A 3 7.20 -11.04 11.89
N LYS A 4 8.41 -11.37 12.38
CA LYS A 4 9.59 -11.63 11.51
C LYS A 4 9.38 -12.85 10.62
N ALA A 5 8.82 -13.93 11.16
CA ALA A 5 8.54 -15.15 10.42
C ALA A 5 7.52 -14.93 9.29
N VAL A 6 6.48 -14.11 9.54
CA VAL A 6 5.49 -13.74 8.52
C VAL A 6 6.13 -12.92 7.39
N ILE A 7 7.00 -11.97 7.74
CA ILE A 7 7.73 -11.14 6.76
C ILE A 7 8.64 -12.01 5.88
N GLU A 8 9.39 -12.91 6.50
CA GLU A 8 10.27 -13.84 5.81
C GLU A 8 9.47 -14.79 4.89
N ALA A 9 8.39 -15.37 5.39
CA ALA A 9 7.51 -16.22 4.60
C ALA A 9 6.86 -15.48 3.41
N MET A 10 6.58 -14.18 3.54
CA MET A 10 6.08 -13.34 2.44
C MET A 10 7.15 -13.09 1.38
N ASN A 11 8.39 -12.76 1.81
CA ASN A 11 9.52 -12.56 0.90
C ASN A 11 9.92 -13.85 0.16
N ASP A 12 9.85 -15.00 0.84
CA ASP A 12 10.03 -16.32 0.23
C ASP A 12 8.89 -16.69 -0.74
N GLY A 13 7.74 -16.03 -0.62
CA GLY A 13 6.52 -16.36 -1.36
C GLY A 13 5.77 -17.59 -0.84
N ARG A 14 6.06 -18.04 0.39
CA ARG A 14 5.23 -19.03 1.09
C ARG A 14 3.89 -18.43 1.50
N VAL A 15 3.90 -17.16 1.89
CA VAL A 15 2.70 -16.34 2.08
C VAL A 15 2.53 -15.46 0.85
N ARG A 16 1.30 -15.40 0.29
CA ARG A 16 0.97 -14.63 -0.92
C ARG A 16 0.14 -13.39 -0.64
N VAL A 17 -0.59 -13.40 0.47
CA VAL A 17 -1.46 -12.30 0.89
C VAL A 17 -1.16 -11.97 2.34
N LEU A 18 -0.90 -10.71 2.61
CA LEU A 18 -0.67 -10.19 3.96
C LEU A 18 -1.68 -9.10 4.26
N PHE A 19 -2.51 -9.32 5.27
CA PHE A 19 -3.39 -8.29 5.81
C PHE A 19 -2.69 -7.55 6.94
N GLY A 20 -2.88 -6.24 7.00
CA GLY A 20 -2.45 -5.45 8.14
C GLY A 20 -2.94 -4.02 8.07
N SER A 21 -2.95 -3.38 9.24
CA SER A 21 -3.34 -1.98 9.36
C SER A 21 -2.18 -1.04 8.99
N THR A 22 -2.52 0.24 8.82
CA THR A 22 -1.51 1.31 8.61
C THR A 22 -0.46 1.32 9.70
N SER A 23 -0.84 1.09 10.97
CA SER A 23 0.06 1.05 12.11
C SER A 23 0.90 -0.22 12.16
N MET A 24 0.30 -1.39 11.92
CA MET A 24 0.98 -2.70 12.00
C MET A 24 2.04 -2.88 10.90
N LEU A 25 1.72 -2.42 9.69
CA LEU A 25 2.61 -2.47 8.53
C LEU A 25 3.42 -1.17 8.35
N GLY A 26 3.31 -0.21 9.27
CA GLY A 26 3.82 1.16 9.10
C GLY A 26 5.30 1.36 9.38
N THR A 27 5.87 0.60 10.31
CA THR A 27 7.27 0.75 10.69
C THR A 27 7.97 -0.61 10.73
N GLY A 28 9.09 -0.70 10.01
CA GLY A 28 10.00 -1.86 10.05
C GLY A 28 9.53 -3.14 9.36
N VAL A 29 8.54 -3.07 8.46
CA VAL A 29 8.10 -4.23 7.66
C VAL A 29 8.75 -4.16 6.27
N ASN A 30 9.69 -5.07 6.03
CA ASN A 30 10.35 -5.24 4.74
C ASN A 30 9.84 -6.52 4.04
N ALA A 31 8.56 -6.55 3.68
CA ALA A 31 7.88 -7.70 3.05
C ALA A 31 7.63 -7.50 1.54
N GLN A 32 8.39 -6.60 0.89
CA GLN A 32 8.11 -6.09 -0.45
C GLN A 32 8.77 -6.86 -1.60
N GLN A 33 9.65 -7.83 -1.34
CA GLN A 33 10.50 -8.44 -2.38
C GLN A 33 9.69 -9.04 -3.54
N ARG A 34 8.46 -9.48 -3.24
CA ARG A 34 7.52 -10.11 -4.18
C ARG A 34 6.16 -9.40 -4.23
N ALA A 35 6.06 -8.15 -3.80
CA ALA A 35 4.81 -7.41 -3.83
C ALA A 35 4.41 -7.09 -5.28
N VAL A 36 3.18 -7.41 -5.68
CA VAL A 36 2.67 -7.12 -7.04
C VAL A 36 1.54 -6.10 -7.00
N ALA A 37 0.70 -6.17 -5.97
CA ALA A 37 -0.41 -5.25 -5.78
C ALA A 37 -0.56 -4.85 -4.31
N VAL A 38 -1.11 -3.65 -4.09
CA VAL A 38 -1.57 -3.12 -2.81
C VAL A 38 -3.07 -2.89 -2.92
N HIS A 39 -3.81 -3.45 -1.96
CA HIS A 39 -5.26 -3.34 -1.89
C HIS A 39 -5.65 -2.45 -0.70
N HIS A 40 -6.13 -1.24 -0.98
CA HIS A 40 -6.67 -0.33 0.04
C HIS A 40 -8.16 -0.56 0.18
N LEU A 41 -8.55 -1.24 1.26
CA LEU A 41 -9.96 -1.45 1.63
C LEU A 41 -10.58 -0.22 2.30
N ASP A 42 -9.74 0.72 2.76
CA ASP A 42 -10.15 1.97 3.37
C ASP A 42 -9.30 3.13 2.81
N THR A 43 -9.93 4.31 2.70
CA THR A 43 -9.23 5.53 2.29
C THR A 43 -8.83 6.34 3.53
N PRO A 44 -7.54 6.68 3.72
CA PRO A 44 -7.10 7.51 4.83
C PRO A 44 -7.57 8.97 4.66
N TRP A 45 -7.55 9.74 5.74
CA TRP A 45 -8.03 11.14 5.76
C TRP A 45 -7.00 12.17 5.29
N ARG A 46 -5.73 11.77 5.15
CA ARG A 46 -4.61 12.62 4.77
C ARG A 46 -3.90 12.04 3.54
N PRO A 47 -3.58 12.85 2.52
CA PRO A 47 -2.87 12.38 1.33
C PRO A 47 -1.50 11.76 1.67
N SER A 48 -0.81 12.30 2.67
CA SER A 48 0.49 11.80 3.13
C SER A 48 0.41 10.36 3.66
N ASP A 49 -0.67 9.99 4.34
CA ASP A 49 -0.87 8.62 4.82
C ASP A 49 -1.05 7.65 3.64
N LEU A 50 -1.76 8.07 2.58
CA LEU A 50 -1.93 7.27 1.36
C LEU A 50 -0.58 7.05 0.66
N ALA A 51 0.15 8.13 0.40
CA ALA A 51 1.49 8.07 -0.20
C ALA A 51 2.45 7.21 0.64
N GLN A 52 2.38 7.32 1.97
CA GLN A 52 3.18 6.49 2.87
C GLN A 52 2.77 5.01 2.83
N ARG A 53 1.48 4.68 2.62
CA ARG A 53 1.03 3.30 2.44
C ARG A 53 1.52 2.74 1.10
N ASP A 54 1.40 3.48 0.01
CA ASP A 54 1.83 3.06 -1.34
C ASP A 54 3.34 2.84 -1.41
N GLY A 55 4.10 3.77 -0.82
CA GLY A 55 5.55 3.68 -0.65
C GLY A 55 6.02 2.53 0.24
N ARG A 56 5.14 1.64 0.74
CA ARG A 56 5.52 0.38 1.42
C ARG A 56 5.74 -0.75 0.43
N ALA A 57 4.96 -0.80 -0.64
CA ALA A 57 5.12 -1.82 -1.68
C ALA A 57 5.98 -1.30 -2.85
N VAL A 58 5.85 -0.02 -3.19
CA VAL A 58 6.68 0.66 -4.19
C VAL A 58 8.00 1.08 -3.54
N ARG A 59 8.91 0.12 -3.30
CA ARG A 59 10.26 0.37 -2.76
C ARG A 59 11.33 -0.28 -3.60
N LYS A 60 12.54 0.30 -3.56
CA LYS A 60 13.75 -0.34 -4.09
C LYS A 60 13.94 -1.72 -3.42
N GLY A 61 14.17 -2.75 -4.23
CA GLY A 61 14.35 -4.14 -3.77
C GLY A 61 13.17 -5.09 -4.03
N ASN A 62 12.12 -4.63 -4.72
CA ASN A 62 11.08 -5.53 -5.23
C ASN A 62 11.56 -6.22 -6.52
N GLU A 63 11.95 -7.48 -6.41
CA GLU A 63 12.53 -8.22 -7.54
C GLU A 63 11.47 -8.66 -8.55
N ILE A 64 10.28 -9.01 -8.08
CA ILE A 64 9.19 -9.47 -8.95
C ILE A 64 8.67 -8.31 -9.79
N ALA A 65 8.40 -7.16 -9.17
CA ALA A 65 7.99 -5.97 -9.91
C ALA A 65 9.04 -5.58 -10.96
N ARG A 66 10.33 -5.60 -10.60
CA ARG A 66 11.42 -5.28 -11.52
C ARG A 66 11.52 -6.25 -12.70
N ARG A 67 11.32 -7.55 -12.48
CA ARG A 67 11.46 -8.57 -13.54
C ARG A 67 10.22 -8.68 -14.44
N TYR A 68 9.02 -8.49 -13.88
CA TYR A 68 7.76 -8.86 -14.55
C TYR A 68 6.75 -7.73 -14.72
N ALA A 69 6.96 -6.56 -14.08
CA ALA A 69 5.98 -5.47 -14.08
C ALA A 69 6.64 -4.10 -14.30
N ASP A 70 7.76 -4.01 -15.03
CA ASP A 70 8.44 -2.74 -15.34
C ASP A 70 8.76 -1.90 -14.08
N ASN A 71 9.10 -2.59 -12.98
CA ASN A 71 9.33 -2.00 -11.66
C ASN A 71 8.14 -1.20 -11.09
N LYS A 72 6.90 -1.56 -11.50
CA LYS A 72 5.64 -1.00 -11.02
C LYS A 72 4.92 -1.98 -10.10
N VAL A 73 4.09 -1.45 -9.22
CA VAL A 73 3.21 -2.20 -8.32
C VAL A 73 1.82 -1.59 -8.48
N ASP A 74 0.81 -2.44 -8.61
CA ASP A 74 -0.56 -1.98 -8.79
C ASP A 74 -1.13 -1.50 -7.45
N VAL A 75 -1.71 -0.30 -7.43
CA VAL A 75 -2.41 0.21 -6.25
C VAL A 75 -3.89 0.23 -6.57
N ILE A 76 -4.64 -0.64 -5.89
CA ILE A 76 -6.08 -0.80 -6.08
C ILE A 76 -6.77 -0.25 -4.85
N ILE A 77 -7.60 0.78 -5.06
CA ILE A 77 -8.38 1.40 -4.01
C ILE A 77 -9.84 1.03 -4.22
N TYR A 78 -10.46 0.45 -3.19
CA TYR A 78 -11.87 0.10 -3.22
C TYR A 78 -12.70 1.28 -2.74
N ALA A 79 -13.76 1.59 -3.49
CA ALA A 79 -14.73 2.62 -3.19
C ALA A 79 -16.13 2.11 -3.50
N VAL A 80 -17.11 2.51 -2.70
CA VAL A 80 -18.52 2.18 -2.95
C VAL A 80 -19.24 3.40 -3.50
N GLU A 81 -19.98 3.22 -4.59
CA GLU A 81 -20.82 4.29 -5.14
C GLU A 81 -21.93 4.68 -4.15
N LYS A 82 -22.30 5.97 -4.15
CA LYS A 82 -23.34 6.51 -3.25
C LYS A 82 -23.04 6.31 -1.76
N SER A 83 -21.77 6.18 -1.39
CA SER A 83 -21.30 6.15 0.00
C SER A 83 -20.55 7.44 0.35
N LEU A 84 -20.13 7.55 1.62
CA LEU A 84 -19.23 8.63 2.07
C LEU A 84 -17.81 8.53 1.49
N ASP A 85 -17.48 7.48 0.74
CA ASP A 85 -16.15 7.32 0.15
C ASP A 85 -15.91 8.37 -0.95
N SER A 86 -16.91 8.69 -1.77
CA SER A 86 -16.81 9.77 -2.76
C SER A 86 -16.46 11.12 -2.12
N TYR A 87 -17.03 11.39 -0.95
CA TYR A 87 -16.70 12.59 -0.17
C TYR A 87 -15.24 12.56 0.32
N LYS A 88 -14.75 11.41 0.80
CA LYS A 88 -13.35 11.26 1.25
C LYS A 88 -12.35 11.44 0.11
N PHE A 89 -12.62 10.89 -1.08
CA PHE A 89 -11.75 11.10 -2.24
C PHE A 89 -11.69 12.56 -2.67
N ASN A 90 -12.84 13.24 -2.69
CA ASN A 90 -12.88 14.67 -2.99
C ASN A 90 -12.09 15.48 -1.95
N LEU A 91 -12.24 15.17 -0.66
CA LEU A 91 -11.49 15.82 0.40
C LEU A 91 -9.97 15.60 0.26
N LEU A 92 -9.54 14.38 -0.07
CA LEU A 92 -8.13 14.09 -0.35
C LEU A 92 -7.62 14.87 -1.55
N HIS A 93 -8.40 14.95 -2.62
CA HIS A 93 -8.06 15.72 -3.82
C HIS A 93 -7.87 17.21 -3.48
N CYS A 94 -8.81 17.84 -2.80
CA CYS A 94 -8.69 19.24 -2.38
C CYS A 94 -7.43 19.49 -1.53
N LYS A 95 -7.14 18.60 -0.58
CA LYS A 95 -5.93 18.70 0.26
C LYS A 95 -4.65 18.54 -0.57
N GLN A 96 -4.63 17.61 -1.51
CA GLN A 96 -3.46 17.38 -2.37
C GLN A 96 -3.20 18.58 -3.28
N THR A 97 -4.25 19.14 -3.89
CA THR A 97 -4.17 20.34 -4.75
C THR A 97 -3.65 21.55 -3.99
N PHE A 98 -3.96 21.68 -2.70
CA PHE A 98 -3.40 22.73 -1.86
C PHE A 98 -1.91 22.52 -1.57
N ILE A 99 -1.47 21.27 -1.34
CA ILE A 99 -0.05 20.94 -1.09
C ILE A 99 0.82 21.17 -2.34
N SER A 100 0.26 21.03 -3.53
CA SER A 100 1.00 21.15 -4.80
C SER A 100 1.07 22.58 -5.37
N GLN A 101 0.46 23.57 -4.71
CA GLN A 101 0.57 25.00 -5.06
C GLN A 101 1.88 25.59 -4.54
#